data_AF-A0A3D1QVP1-F1
#
_entry.id   AF-A0A3D1QVP1-F1
#
_cell.length_a   1.000
_cell.length_b   1.000
_cell.length_c   1.000
_cell.angle_alpha   90.00
_cell.angle_beta   90.00
_cell.angle_gamma   90.00
#
_symmetry.space_group_name_H-M   'P 1'
#
loop_
_entity.id
_entity.type
_entity.pdbx_description
1 polymer ?
#
loop_
_entity_poly.entity_id
_entity_poly.type
_entity_poly.pdbx_seq_one_letter_code
_entity_poly.pdbx_strand_id
1 'polypeptide(L)'
;LRVTSVATPHDSPESVALVVDDGDARLGIVTDLGVVREAIVSTLAGVDGLVLEMNHDEQMLADGPYPARLKRRIRGNYGHLSNQQGGELLRRLAHPGLQRVTLAHISEHNNTPELAREVAEGVLAQAPGRAALSIGEHHRPGEPVVLRGRGRKQLALPFA
;
A
#
# COMPACT_ATOMS: atom_id res chain seq x y z
N LEU A 1 17.40 5.54 11.93
CA LEU A 1 16.05 5.06 11.56
C LEU A 1 15.02 6.03 12.12
N ARG A 2 14.16 6.59 11.27
CA ARG A 2 13.01 7.44 11.61
C ARG A 2 11.75 6.70 11.21
N VAL A 3 10.74 6.72 12.08
CA VAL A 3 9.42 6.15 11.82
C VAL A 3 8.39 7.27 11.90
N THR A 4 7.59 7.43 10.86
CA THR A 4 6.47 8.37 10.80
C THR A 4 5.18 7.57 10.65
N SER A 5 4.14 7.93 11.39
CA SER A 5 2.82 7.33 11.28
C SER A 5 1.76 8.36 10.90
N VAL A 6 0.73 7.91 10.19
CA VAL A 6 -0.49 8.67 9.93
C VAL A 6 -1.69 7.76 10.16
N ALA A 7 -2.66 8.24 10.92
CA ALA A 7 -3.87 7.47 11.23
C ALA A 7 -4.63 7.14 9.95
N THR A 8 -5.04 5.87 9.81
CA THR A 8 -5.90 5.42 8.74
C THR A 8 -7.34 5.37 9.23
N PRO A 9 -8.31 5.78 8.39
CA PRO A 9 -9.72 5.53 8.68
C PRO A 9 -9.99 4.03 8.55
N HIS A 10 -10.02 3.34 9.69
CA HIS A 10 -10.33 1.92 9.81
C HIS A 10 -11.23 1.68 11.01
N ASP A 11 -11.96 0.56 11.02
CA ASP A 11 -12.78 0.10 12.14
C ASP A 11 -11.96 -0.22 13.41
N SER A 12 -10.63 -0.12 13.33
CA SER A 12 -9.72 -0.11 14.48
C SER A 12 -9.18 1.31 14.72
N PRO A 13 -9.43 1.93 15.88
CA PRO A 13 -9.00 3.30 16.21
C PRO A 13 -7.49 3.55 16.12
N GLU A 14 -6.68 2.50 16.11
CA GLU A 14 -5.21 2.55 16.15
C GLU A 14 -4.56 2.18 14.82
N SER A 15 -5.34 1.97 13.75
CA SER A 15 -4.77 1.65 12.44
C SER A 15 -3.97 2.84 11.90
N VAL A 16 -2.75 2.56 11.44
CA VAL A 16 -1.81 3.57 10.96
C VAL A 16 -1.12 3.10 9.69
N ALA A 17 -0.92 4.01 8.75
CA ALA A 17 0.08 3.85 7.72
C ALA A 17 1.43 4.31 8.27
N LEU A 18 2.50 3.62 7.89
CA LEU A 18 3.85 3.84 8.40
C LEU A 18 4.81 4.21 7.27
N VAL A 19 5.76 5.07 7.57
CA VAL A 19 6.96 5.27 6.75
C VAL A 19 8.19 5.04 7.61
N VAL A 20 9.02 4.09 7.19
CA VAL A 20 10.31 3.81 7.79
C VAL A 20 11.39 4.39 6.89
N ASP A 21 12.25 5.23 7.47
CA ASP A 21 13.29 5.99 6.76
C ASP A 21 14.63 5.79 7.48
N ASP A 22 15.63 5.22 6.80
CA ASP A 22 16.97 5.05 7.38
C ASP A 22 17.92 6.23 7.07
N GLY A 23 17.44 7.23 6.33
CA GLY A 23 18.19 8.38 5.81
C GLY A 23 18.58 8.24 4.34
N ASP A 24 18.58 7.02 3.79
CA ASP A 24 19.02 6.71 2.44
C ASP A 24 17.91 6.06 1.59
N ALA A 25 17.03 5.26 2.20
CA ALA A 25 15.85 4.66 1.59
C ALA A 25 14.61 4.79 2.48
N ARG A 26 13.44 4.84 1.85
CA ARG A 26 12.13 4.99 2.51
C ARG A 26 11.17 3.87 2.14
N LEU A 27 10.61 3.19 3.12
CA LEU A 27 9.57 2.16 2.94
C LEU A 27 8.24 2.67 3.49
N GLY A 28 7.23 2.76 2.62
CA GLY A 28 5.84 3.01 3.00
C GLY A 28 5.10 1.69 3.23
N ILE A 29 4.30 1.62 4.29
CA ILE A 29 3.43 0.49 4.60
C ILE A 29 2.03 1.05 4.84
N VAL A 30 1.07 0.60 4.05
CA VAL A 30 -0.32 1.01 4.16
C VAL A 30 -1.23 -0.20 3.95
N THR A 31 -1.80 -0.66 5.06
CA THR A 31 -2.83 -1.69 5.13
C THR A 31 -3.97 -1.22 6.03
N ASP A 32 -5.08 -1.93 6.00
CA ASP A 32 -6.27 -1.62 6.79
C ASP A 32 -6.72 -0.17 6.60
N LEU A 33 -7.01 0.17 5.34
CA LEU A 33 -7.37 1.51 4.90
C LEU A 33 -8.74 1.49 4.22
N GLY A 34 -9.74 2.14 4.82
CA GLY A 34 -11.08 2.22 4.23
C GLY A 34 -11.25 3.34 3.20
N VAL A 35 -10.47 4.42 3.29
CA VAL A 35 -10.50 5.51 2.31
C VAL A 35 -9.16 6.25 2.23
N VAL A 36 -8.71 6.53 1.02
CA VAL A 36 -7.50 7.29 0.75
C VAL A 36 -7.72 8.78 1.08
N ARG A 37 -7.01 9.29 2.08
CA ARG A 37 -6.99 10.72 2.45
C ARG A 37 -5.68 11.38 1.98
N GLU A 38 -5.71 12.68 1.71
CA GLU A 38 -4.53 13.45 1.25
C GLU A 38 -3.33 13.38 2.21
N ALA A 39 -3.60 13.31 3.52
CA ALA A 39 -2.55 13.15 4.52
C ALA A 39 -1.79 11.82 4.36
N ILE A 40 -2.48 10.74 3.96
CA ILE A 40 -1.86 9.43 3.70
C ILE A 40 -0.97 9.51 2.47
N VAL A 41 -1.48 10.10 1.39
CA VAL A 41 -0.72 10.24 0.15
C VAL A 41 0.51 11.11 0.36
N SER A 42 0.37 12.23 1.09
CA SER A 42 1.48 13.14 1.41
C SER A 42 2.53 12.46 2.29
N THR A 43 2.11 11.62 3.24
CA THR A 43 3.04 10.87 4.10
C THR A 43 3.83 9.84 3.31
N LEU A 44 3.16 9.09 2.44
CA LEU A 44 3.76 8.05 1.58
C LEU A 44 4.49 8.60 0.35
N ALA A 45 4.36 9.90 0.05
CA ALA A 45 4.97 10.51 -1.13
C ALA A 45 6.50 10.32 -1.13
N GLY A 46 7.03 9.89 -2.26
CA GLY A 46 8.47 9.74 -2.46
C GLY A 46 9.11 8.62 -1.64
N VAL A 47 8.37 7.58 -1.26
CA VAL A 47 8.94 6.31 -0.78
C VAL A 47 9.63 5.55 -1.92
N ASP A 48 10.61 4.73 -1.59
CA ASP A 48 11.34 3.85 -2.51
C ASP A 48 10.71 2.46 -2.60
N GLY A 49 10.07 2.01 -1.53
CA GLY A 49 9.27 0.79 -1.48
C GLY A 49 7.88 1.07 -0.92
N LEU A 50 6.90 0.30 -1.38
CA LEU A 50 5.52 0.40 -0.90
C LEU A 50 4.95 -0.99 -0.61
N VAL A 51 4.44 -1.21 0.60
CA VAL A 51 3.53 -2.31 0.91
C VAL A 51 2.12 -1.75 0.90
N LEU A 52 1.27 -2.28 0.02
CA LEU A 52 -0.03 -1.68 -0.32
C LEU A 52 -1.14 -2.71 -0.22
N GLU A 53 -2.20 -2.36 0.50
CA GLU A 53 -3.44 -3.12 0.53
C GLU A 53 -4.16 -3.16 -0.81
N MET A 54 -4.55 -4.37 -1.19
CA MET A 54 -5.44 -4.69 -2.32
C MET A 54 -6.46 -5.72 -1.82
N ASN A 55 -7.42 -5.28 -0.99
CA ASN A 55 -8.18 -6.22 -0.17
C ASN A 55 -9.19 -7.03 -0.95
N HIS A 56 -10.02 -6.39 -1.77
CA HIS A 56 -11.09 -7.10 -2.46
C HIS A 56 -11.21 -6.66 -3.91
N ASP A 57 -11.60 -7.62 -4.75
CA ASP A 57 -12.22 -7.32 -6.03
C ASP A 57 -13.69 -6.95 -5.77
N GLU A 58 -14.16 -5.90 -6.44
CA GLU A 58 -15.48 -5.33 -6.20
C GLU A 58 -16.60 -6.28 -6.63
N GLN A 59 -16.39 -7.02 -7.71
CA GLN A 59 -17.36 -7.99 -8.23
C GLN A 59 -17.38 -9.25 -7.35
N MET A 60 -16.21 -9.78 -7.00
CA MET A 60 -16.12 -10.91 -6.07
C MET A 60 -16.74 -10.59 -4.71
N LEU A 61 -16.54 -9.39 -4.18
CA LEU A 61 -17.21 -8.97 -2.94
C LEU A 61 -18.73 -8.86 -3.11
N ALA A 62 -19.20 -8.35 -4.25
CA ALA A 62 -20.62 -8.22 -4.53
C ALA A 62 -21.31 -9.59 -4.62
N ASP A 63 -20.69 -10.56 -5.28
CA ASP A 63 -21.24 -11.90 -5.54
C ASP A 63 -20.91 -12.91 -4.44
N GLY A 64 -19.91 -12.61 -3.61
CA GLY A 64 -19.35 -13.51 -2.62
C GLY A 64 -20.33 -13.94 -1.52
N PRO A 65 -19.93 -14.91 -0.67
CA PRO A 65 -20.83 -15.59 0.27
C PRO A 65 -21.22 -14.73 1.48
N TYR A 66 -20.61 -13.56 1.65
CA TYR A 66 -20.79 -12.75 2.83
C TYR A 66 -22.20 -12.14 2.95
N PRO A 67 -22.78 -12.06 4.16
CA PRO A 67 -24.02 -11.33 4.38
C PRO A 67 -23.89 -9.86 3.95
N ALA A 68 -24.99 -9.26 3.47
CA ALA A 68 -25.01 -7.88 2.98
C ALA A 68 -24.45 -6.85 3.98
N ARG A 69 -24.63 -7.09 5.29
CA ARG A 69 -24.07 -6.25 6.35
C ARG A 69 -22.53 -6.26 6.32
N LEU A 70 -21.91 -7.42 6.14
CA LEU A 70 -20.45 -7.56 6.11
C LEU A 70 -19.88 -6.95 4.82
N LYS A 71 -20.51 -7.21 3.66
CA LYS A 71 -20.14 -6.59 2.38
C LYS A 71 -20.14 -5.05 2.48
N ARG A 72 -21.19 -4.47 3.09
CA ARG A 72 -21.29 -3.01 3.30
C ARG A 72 -20.19 -2.47 4.21
N ARG A 73 -19.79 -3.23 5.24
CA ARG A 73 -18.71 -2.84 6.15
C ARG A 73 -17.35 -2.85 5.44
N ILE A 74 -17.05 -3.91 4.70
CA ILE A 74 -15.77 -4.06 3.96
C ILE A 74 -15.57 -2.92 2.97
N ARG A 75 -16.57 -2.60 2.14
CA ARG A 75 -16.46 -1.51 1.14
C ARG A 75 -16.67 -0.10 1.70
N GLY A 76 -16.88 0.04 3.01
CA GLY A 76 -17.15 1.31 3.65
C GLY A 76 -15.87 2.11 3.92
N ASN A 77 -16.02 3.40 4.26
CA ASN A 77 -14.89 4.31 4.52
C ASN A 77 -13.99 3.90 5.71
N TYR A 78 -14.40 2.92 6.51
CA TYR A 78 -13.66 2.35 7.65
C TYR A 78 -13.35 0.86 7.45
N GLY A 79 -13.66 0.30 6.29
CA GLY A 79 -13.32 -1.06 5.91
C GLY A 79 -11.97 -1.10 5.20
N HIS A 80 -11.94 -1.64 3.99
CA HIS A 80 -10.71 -1.92 3.25
C HIS A 80 -10.77 -1.36 1.83
N LEU A 81 -9.61 -1.06 1.25
CA LEU A 81 -9.53 -0.64 -0.14
C LEU A 81 -9.88 -1.80 -1.08
N SER A 82 -10.68 -1.50 -2.09
CA SER A 82 -10.79 -2.37 -3.27
C SER A 82 -9.49 -2.35 -4.07
N ASN A 83 -9.29 -3.33 -4.95
CA ASN A 83 -8.16 -3.36 -5.89
C ASN A 83 -8.08 -2.05 -6.69
N GLN A 84 -9.22 -1.50 -7.12
CA GLN A 84 -9.29 -0.26 -7.88
C GLN A 84 -8.85 0.94 -7.04
N GLN A 85 -9.29 1.03 -5.78
CA GLN A 85 -8.87 2.10 -4.88
C GLN A 85 -7.37 2.00 -4.52
N GLY A 86 -6.86 0.79 -4.31
CA GLY A 86 -5.43 0.55 -4.11
C GLY A 86 -4.61 0.93 -5.36
N GLY A 87 -5.10 0.59 -6.55
CA GLY A 87 -4.51 0.99 -7.83
C GLY A 87 -4.46 2.51 -8.00
N GLU A 88 -5.52 3.21 -7.62
CA GLU A 88 -5.56 4.67 -7.63
C GLU A 88 -4.53 5.29 -6.66
N LEU A 89 -4.41 4.75 -5.45
CA LEU A 89 -3.37 5.17 -4.51
C LEU A 89 -1.97 4.92 -5.09
N LEU A 90 -1.73 3.74 -5.67
CA LEU A 90 -0.46 3.43 -6.32
C LEU A 90 -0.15 4.42 -7.44
N ARG A 91 -1.13 4.76 -8.29
CA ARG A 91 -0.97 5.71 -9.38
C ARG A 91 -0.50 7.08 -8.89
N ARG A 92 -1.03 7.53 -7.75
CA ARG A 92 -0.66 8.80 -7.12
C ARG A 92 0.72 8.78 -6.48
N LEU A 93 1.18 7.61 -6.05
CA LEU A 93 2.47 7.41 -5.39
C LEU A 93 3.58 6.99 -6.37
N ALA A 94 3.23 6.57 -7.58
CA ALA A 94 4.20 6.11 -8.57
C ALA A 94 5.07 7.28 -9.07
N HIS A 95 6.38 7.11 -8.96
CA HIS A 95 7.39 8.08 -9.41
C HIS A 95 8.64 7.33 -9.91
N PRO A 96 9.57 7.97 -10.65
CA PRO A 96 10.73 7.30 -11.22
C PRO A 96 11.63 6.57 -10.22
N GLY A 97 11.64 6.99 -8.95
CA GLY A 97 12.44 6.39 -7.89
C GLY A 97 11.71 5.30 -7.08
N LEU A 98 10.46 4.96 -7.42
CA LEU A 98 9.77 3.84 -6.77
C LEU A 98 10.36 2.53 -7.30
N GLN A 99 10.97 1.75 -6.41
CA GLN A 99 11.75 0.56 -6.74
C GLN A 99 10.93 -0.72 -6.57
N ARG A 100 10.04 -0.77 -5.57
CA ARG A 100 9.22 -1.95 -5.29
C ARG A 100 7.81 -1.60 -4.84
N VAL A 101 6.86 -2.42 -5.28
CA VAL A 101 5.52 -2.53 -4.69
C VAL A 101 5.28 -3.98 -4.24
N THR A 102 4.81 -4.15 -3.01
CA THR A 102 4.31 -5.44 -2.49
C THR A 102 2.82 -5.31 -2.22
N LEU A 103 2.01 -6.09 -2.92
CA LEU A 103 0.57 -6.17 -2.67
C LEU A 103 0.33 -7.02 -1.43
N ALA A 104 -0.48 -6.53 -0.52
CA ALA A 104 -0.73 -7.14 0.77
C ALA A 104 -2.22 -7.12 1.11
N HIS A 105 -2.56 -7.85 2.17
CA HIS A 105 -3.89 -7.85 2.77
C HIS A 105 -5.03 -8.21 1.81
N ILE A 106 -4.76 -9.13 0.88
CA ILE A 106 -5.69 -9.65 -0.11
C ILE A 106 -6.75 -10.53 0.58
N SER A 107 -8.02 -10.41 0.27
CA SER A 107 -9.06 -11.25 0.89
C SER A 107 -9.02 -12.66 0.32
N GLU A 108 -8.95 -13.68 1.19
CA GLU A 108 -9.02 -15.10 0.77
C GLU A 108 -10.35 -15.46 0.09
N HIS A 109 -11.42 -14.69 0.35
CA HIS A 109 -12.77 -15.00 -0.13
C HIS A 109 -13.28 -14.07 -1.24
N ASN A 110 -12.83 -12.82 -1.27
CA ASN A 110 -13.36 -11.80 -2.16
C ASN A 110 -12.28 -11.20 -3.06
N ASN A 111 -11.17 -11.91 -3.28
CA ASN A 111 -10.11 -11.49 -4.17
C ASN A 111 -9.29 -12.69 -4.64
N THR A 112 -8.44 -12.47 -5.64
CA THR A 112 -7.34 -13.38 -5.96
C THR A 112 -6.04 -12.59 -6.12
N PRO A 113 -4.87 -13.22 -5.86
CA PRO A 113 -3.58 -12.61 -6.16
C PRO A 113 -3.46 -12.09 -7.59
N GLU A 114 -4.06 -12.79 -8.55
CA GLU A 114 -4.03 -12.47 -9.97
C GLU A 114 -4.79 -11.19 -10.28
N LEU A 115 -6.00 -11.01 -9.72
CA LEU A 115 -6.80 -9.79 -9.92
C LEU A 115 -6.12 -8.56 -9.31
N ALA A 116 -5.56 -8.71 -8.11
CA ALA A 116 -4.79 -7.63 -7.47
C ALA A 116 -3.55 -7.27 -8.30
N ARG A 117 -2.85 -8.28 -8.84
CA ARG A 117 -1.69 -8.11 -9.71
C ARG A 117 -2.05 -7.37 -10.99
N GLU A 118 -3.12 -7.78 -11.68
CA GLU A 118 -3.54 -7.17 -12.94
C GLU A 118 -3.77 -5.67 -12.80
N VAL A 119 -4.47 -5.24 -11.75
CA VAL A 119 -4.70 -3.82 -11.47
C VAL A 119 -3.39 -3.08 -11.20
N ALA A 120 -2.50 -3.64 -10.37
CA ALA A 120 -1.22 -3.02 -10.05
C ALA A 120 -0.29 -2.92 -11.27
N GLU A 121 -0.21 -3.97 -12.09
CA GLU A 121 0.58 -3.99 -13.32
C GLU A 121 0.05 -2.98 -14.34
N GLY A 122 -1.27 -2.86 -14.50
CA GLY A 122 -1.89 -1.85 -15.36
C GLY A 122 -1.50 -0.42 -14.97
N VAL A 123 -1.45 -0.12 -13.67
CA VAL A 123 -0.99 1.18 -13.16
C VAL A 123 0.52 1.38 -13.39
N LEU A 124 1.34 0.37 -13.07
CA LEU A 124 2.80 0.46 -13.20
C LEU A 124 3.26 0.54 -14.66
N ALA A 125 2.54 -0.06 -15.60
CA ALA A 125 2.83 0.03 -17.02
C ALA A 125 2.76 1.47 -17.57
N GLN A 126 1.93 2.32 -16.95
CA GLN A 126 1.77 3.73 -17.30
C GLN A 126 2.57 4.67 -16.39
N ALA A 127 3.27 4.13 -15.40
CA ALA A 127 4.06 4.91 -14.45
C ALA A 127 5.43 5.30 -15.05
N PRO A 128 6.04 6.41 -14.60
CA PRO A 128 7.33 6.89 -15.12
C PRO A 128 8.55 6.07 -14.63
N GLY A 129 8.34 4.92 -14.00
CA GLY A 129 9.38 4.08 -13.40
C GLY A 129 9.13 2.59 -13.65
N ARG A 130 10.02 1.74 -13.16
CA ARG A 130 9.92 0.27 -13.31
C ARG A 130 10.01 -0.41 -11.94
N ALA A 131 9.05 -0.12 -11.08
CA ALA A 131 8.97 -0.77 -9.77
C ALA A 131 8.76 -2.27 -9.95
N ALA A 132 9.53 -3.09 -9.23
CA ALA A 132 9.29 -4.53 -9.15
C ALA A 132 8.02 -4.80 -8.34
N LEU A 133 7.17 -5.71 -8.83
CA LEU A 133 5.94 -6.10 -8.15
C LEU A 133 6.11 -7.45 -7.47
N SER A 134 5.62 -7.56 -6.23
CA SER A 134 5.50 -8.83 -5.50
C SER A 134 4.16 -8.91 -4.78
N ILE A 135 3.75 -10.13 -4.41
CA ILE A 135 2.52 -10.37 -3.65
C ILE A 135 2.89 -11.02 -2.32
N GLY A 136 2.33 -10.52 -1.22
CA GLY A 136 2.46 -11.12 0.10
C GLY A 136 1.50 -12.31 0.26
N GLU A 137 1.99 -13.39 0.86
CA GLU A 137 1.18 -14.57 1.19
C GLU A 137 0.65 -14.47 2.62
N HIS A 138 -0.54 -15.04 2.89
CA HIS A 138 -1.15 -15.00 4.22
C HIS A 138 -0.38 -15.78 5.28
N HIS A 139 0.19 -16.93 4.89
CA HIS A 139 0.69 -17.94 5.83
C HIS A 139 2.20 -18.15 5.70
N ARG A 140 2.88 -17.30 4.93
CA ARG A 140 4.32 -17.43 4.68
C ARG A 140 4.97 -16.05 4.53
N PRO A 141 6.14 -15.83 5.16
CA PRO A 141 6.92 -14.64 4.89
C PRO A 141 7.39 -14.65 3.42
N GLY A 142 7.20 -13.53 2.73
CA GLY A 142 7.74 -13.34 1.39
C GLY A 142 9.26 -13.20 1.40
N GLU A 143 9.83 -13.25 0.19
CA GLU A 143 11.26 -12.97 -0.01
C GLU A 143 11.64 -11.56 0.49
N PRO A 144 12.87 -11.37 1.03
CA PRO A 144 13.32 -10.07 1.46
C PRO A 144 13.21 -9.00 0.37
N VAL A 145 12.60 -7.88 0.75
CA VAL A 145 12.56 -6.67 -0.06
C VAL A 145 13.83 -5.89 0.17
N VAL A 146 14.66 -5.76 -0.86
CA VAL A 146 15.86 -4.90 -0.82
C VAL A 146 15.59 -3.61 -1.58
N LEU A 147 15.76 -2.47 -0.89
CA LEU A 147 15.71 -1.14 -1.49
C LEU A 147 17.15 -0.62 -1.63
N ARG A 148 17.45 -0.01 -2.78
CA ARG A 148 18.74 0.63 -3.01
C ARG A 148 18.72 2.02 -2.41
N GLY A 149 19.79 2.37 -1.71
CA GLY A 149 20.02 3.70 -1.19
C GLY A 149 20.04 4.78 -2.27
N ARG A 150 19.58 5.99 -1.93
CA ARG A 150 19.60 7.17 -2.81
C ARG A 150 20.97 7.85 -2.86
N GLY A 151 21.95 7.38 -2.09
CA GLY A 151 23.27 8.02 -1.95
C GLY A 151 23.16 9.41 -1.30
N ARG A 152 22.16 9.63 -0.45
CA ARG A 152 21.93 10.94 0.17
C ARG A 152 23.02 11.20 1.21
N LYS A 153 23.91 12.16 0.92
CA LYS A 153 24.79 12.72 1.95
C LYS A 153 23.92 13.29 3.07
N GLN A 154 24.03 12.75 4.28
CA GLN A 154 23.43 13.38 5.46
C GLN A 154 23.99 14.80 5.59
N LEU A 155 23.15 15.80 5.31
CA LEU A 155 23.41 17.17 5.76
C LEU A 155 23.18 17.17 7.27
N ALA A 156 24.27 17.01 8.03
CA ALA A 156 24.27 17.25 9.46
C ALA A 156 24.02 18.75 9.67
N LEU A 157 22.79 19.12 10.06
CA LEU A 157 22.53 20.44 10.62
C LEU A 157 23.06 20.42 12.06
N PRO A 158 23.95 21.35 12.45
CA PRO A 158 24.28 21.52 13.85
C PRO A 158 23.02 22.02 14.55
N PHE A 159 22.48 21.22 15.47
CA PHE A 159 21.55 21.76 16.46
C PHE A 159 22.36 22.69 17.36
N ALA A 160 22.00 23.98 17.35
CA ALA A 160 22.42 24.98 18.33
C ALA A 160 21.46 24.94 19.53
#